data_AF-A0A660U2A4-F1
#
_entry.id   AF-A0A660U2A4-F1
#
_cell.length_a   1.000
_cell.length_b   1.000
_cell.length_c   1.000
_cell.angle_alpha   90.00
_cell.angle_beta   90.00
_cell.angle_gamma   90.00
#
_symmetry.space_group_name_H-M   'P 1'
#
loop_
_entity.id
_entity.type
_entity.pdbx_description
1 polymer ?
#
loop_
_entity_poly.entity_id
_entity_poly.type
_entity_poly.pdbx_seq_one_letter_code
_entity_poly.pdbx_strand_id
1 'polypeptide(L)'
;VLNTKKKIEYYFSIRDRDKITDSFIKEAGLEKKNIKFTDDIKGGVILKVKGEKVIYNNSIESRIERYREYLTLRIYERLKKI
;
A
#
# COMPACT_ATOMS: atom_id res chain seq x y z
N VAL A 1 -18.40 20.54 14.70
CA VAL A 1 -17.64 21.05 13.52
C VAL A 1 -16.33 20.28 13.42
N LEU A 2 -16.31 19.10 12.77
CA LEU A 2 -15.09 18.33 12.56
C LEU A 2 -14.51 18.70 11.18
N ASN A 3 -13.77 19.80 11.18
CA ASN A 3 -13.02 20.27 10.02
C ASN A 3 -11.64 19.60 10.05
N THR A 4 -11.45 18.51 9.30
CA THR A 4 -10.13 18.10 8.79
C THR A 4 -10.32 17.08 7.67
N LYS A 5 -10.32 17.54 6.42
CA LYS A 5 -9.93 16.69 5.29
C LYS A 5 -8.46 16.31 5.50
N LYS A 6 -8.19 15.29 6.34
CA LYS A 6 -6.85 14.71 6.48
C LYS A 6 -6.40 14.29 5.08
N LYS A 7 -5.32 14.91 4.59
CA LYS A 7 -4.81 14.64 3.24
C LYS A 7 -4.00 13.35 3.28
N ILE A 8 -4.46 12.34 2.55
CA ILE A 8 -3.76 11.07 2.37
C ILE A 8 -2.67 11.26 1.31
N GLU A 9 -1.44 10.84 1.62
CA GLU A 9 -0.32 10.76 0.70
C GLU A 9 -0.12 9.30 0.25
N TYR A 10 0.11 9.12 -1.05
CA TYR A 10 0.29 7.83 -1.69
C TYR A 10 1.73 7.68 -2.12
N TYR A 11 2.45 6.74 -1.51
CA TYR A 11 3.85 6.46 -1.79
C TYR A 11 3.94 5.22 -2.67
N PHE A 12 4.23 5.43 -3.95
CA PHE A 12 4.51 4.38 -4.91
C PHE A 12 6.01 4.11 -5.01
N SER A 13 6.38 2.95 -5.54
CA SER A 13 7.76 2.66 -5.91
C SER A 13 8.25 3.64 -6.97
N ILE A 14 9.48 4.13 -6.83
CA ILE A 14 10.12 4.97 -7.86
C ILE A 14 10.14 4.28 -9.23
N ARG A 15 10.23 2.94 -9.24
CA ARG A 15 10.31 2.11 -10.45
C ARG A 15 8.99 2.07 -11.22
N ASP A 16 7.89 2.40 -10.54
CA ASP A 16 6.56 2.46 -11.14
C ASP A 16 6.21 3.88 -11.60
N ARG A 17 7.11 4.87 -11.45
CA ARG A 17 6.85 6.28 -11.80
C ARG A 17 6.24 6.45 -13.19
N ASP A 18 6.84 5.84 -14.20
CA ASP A 18 6.39 6.00 -15.58
C ASP A 18 5.07 5.26 -15.87
N LYS A 19 4.67 4.33 -14.99
CA LYS A 19 3.39 3.61 -15.06
C LYS A 19 2.26 4.38 -14.38
N ILE A 20 2.57 5.28 -13.45
CA ILE A 20 1.58 6.12 -12.77
C ILE A 20 1.24 7.32 -13.66
N THR A 21 0.42 7.06 -14.66
CA THR A 21 -0.04 8.06 -15.65
C THR A 21 -1.21 8.90 -15.14
N ASP A 22 -1.51 10.02 -15.79
CA ASP A 22 -2.69 10.83 -15.45
C ASP A 22 -4.01 10.07 -15.64
N SER A 23 -4.08 9.10 -16.58
CA SER A 23 -5.24 8.21 -16.72
C SER A 23 -5.41 7.33 -15.49
N PHE A 24 -4.32 6.69 -15.05
CA PHE A 24 -4.33 5.87 -13.83
C PHE A 24 -4.75 6.70 -12.61
N ILE A 25 -4.19 7.91 -12.45
CA ILE A 25 -4.52 8.80 -11.33
C ILE A 25 -6.01 9.12 -11.33
N LYS A 26 -6.59 9.42 -12.50
CA LYS A 26 -8.02 9.73 -12.67
C LYS A 26 -8.89 8.51 -12.37
N GLU A 27 -8.56 7.35 -12.93
CA GLU A 27 -9.30 6.09 -12.74
C GLU A 27 -9.28 5.64 -11.27
N ALA A 28 -8.14 5.78 -10.60
CA ALA A 28 -7.98 5.43 -9.20
C ALA A 28 -8.55 6.50 -8.23
N GLY A 29 -9.11 7.61 -8.73
CA GLY A 29 -9.68 8.68 -7.91
C GLY A 29 -8.64 9.40 -7.03
N LEU A 30 -7.40 9.47 -7.48
CA LEU A 30 -6.28 10.04 -6.74
C LEU A 30 -6.06 11.52 -7.08
N GLU A 31 -5.55 12.29 -6.12
CA GLU A 31 -5.09 13.65 -6.38
C GLU A 31 -3.58 13.66 -6.68
N LYS A 32 -3.16 14.12 -7.88
CA LYS A 32 -1.76 14.15 -8.32
C LYS A 32 -0.79 14.79 -7.30
N LYS A 33 -1.24 15.86 -6.62
CA LYS A 33 -0.45 16.57 -5.58
C LYS A 33 -0.12 15.70 -4.34
N ASN A 34 -0.84 14.61 -4.12
CA ASN A 34 -0.67 13.71 -2.99
C ASN A 34 0.16 12.46 -3.34
N ILE A 35 0.61 12.33 -4.59
CA ILE A 35 1.41 11.20 -5.04
C ILE A 35 2.89 11.49 -4.77
N LYS A 36 3.55 10.52 -4.19
CA LYS A 36 4.98 10.51 -3.85
C LYS A 36 5.60 9.23 -4.39
N PHE A 37 6.88 9.31 -4.70
CA PHE A 37 7.66 8.17 -5.13
C PHE A 37 8.79 7.93 -4.13
N THR A 38 9.03 6.68 -3.79
CA THR A 38 10.06 6.28 -2.83
C THR A 38 10.80 5.01 -3.30
N ASP A 39 12.03 4.85 -2.83
CA ASP A 39 12.84 3.63 -2.98
C ASP A 39 12.55 2.59 -1.88
N ASP A 40 11.76 2.95 -0.86
CA ASP A 40 11.49 2.11 0.31
C ASP A 40 10.68 0.83 0.00
N ILE A 41 10.00 0.79 -1.16
CA ILE A 41 9.19 -0.35 -1.59
C ILE A 41 9.56 -0.75 -3.02
N LYS A 42 9.59 -2.05 -3.30
CA LYS A 42 9.88 -2.53 -4.66
C LYS A 42 8.68 -2.42 -5.59
N GLY A 43 7.47 -2.40 -5.04
CA GLY A 43 6.22 -2.20 -5.78
C GLY A 43 5.00 -2.14 -4.87
N GLY A 44 3.85 -1.78 -5.44
CA GLY A 44 2.62 -1.52 -4.71
C GLY A 44 2.54 -0.08 -4.19
N VAL A 45 1.83 0.14 -3.09
CA VAL A 45 1.58 1.49 -2.56
C VAL A 45 1.50 1.52 -1.03
N ILE A 46 2.03 2.58 -0.41
CA ILE A 46 1.84 2.89 1.01
C ILE A 46 0.98 4.15 1.14
N LEU A 47 -0.04 4.10 2.00
CA LEU A 47 -0.87 5.25 2.33
C LEU A 47 -0.45 5.82 3.70
N LYS A 48 -0.18 7.12 3.75
CA LYS A 48 0.12 7.85 5.00
C LYS A 48 -0.83 9.04 5.13
N VAL A 49 -1.25 9.38 6.36
CA VAL A 49 -1.80 10.72 6.58
C VAL A 49 -0.62 11.68 6.56
N LYS A 50 -0.74 12.80 5.84
CA LYS A 50 0.32 13.82 5.79
C LYS A 50 0.74 14.22 7.21
N GLY A 51 2.02 14.01 7.53
CA GLY A 51 2.60 14.33 8.83
C GLY A 51 2.32 13.32 9.95
N GLU A 52 1.66 12.20 9.69
CA GLU A 52 1.42 11.13 10.66
C GLU A 52 2.01 9.77 10.18
N LYS A 53 1.85 8.73 11.01
CA LYS A 53 2.31 7.36 10.69
C LYS A 53 1.52 6.73 9.54
N VAL A 54 2.08 5.63 9.01
CA VAL A 54 1.47 4.80 7.95
C VAL A 54 0.08 4.33 8.37
N ILE A 55 -0.91 4.57 7.50
CA ILE A 55 -2.28 4.08 7.68
C ILE A 55 -2.40 2.66 7.15
N TYR A 56 -1.84 2.43 5.96
CA TYR A 56 -2.00 1.17 5.25
C TYR A 56 -0.79 0.88 4.37
N ASN A 57 -0.19 -0.29 4.56
CA ASN A 57 0.91 -0.77 3.75
C ASN A 57 0.41 -1.85 2.77
N ASN A 58 0.27 -1.46 1.51
CA ASN A 58 -0.06 -2.35 0.40
C ASN A 58 1.13 -2.57 -0.54
N SER A 59 2.35 -2.49 -0.02
CA SER A 59 3.51 -2.94 -0.75
C SER A 59 3.43 -4.44 -1.03
N ILE A 60 4.12 -4.89 -2.07
CA ILE A 60 4.20 -6.31 -2.43
C ILE A 60 4.74 -7.13 -1.24
N GLU A 61 5.78 -6.64 -0.59
CA GLU A 61 6.42 -7.27 0.57
C GLU A 61 5.43 -7.44 1.72
N SER A 62 4.67 -6.38 2.04
CA SER A 62 3.68 -6.43 3.12
C SER A 62 2.54 -7.42 2.83
N ARG A 63 2.11 -7.53 1.57
CA ARG A 63 1.12 -8.53 1.15
C ARG A 63 1.66 -9.95 1.26
N ILE A 64 2.89 -10.18 0.78
CA ILE A 64 3.54 -11.49 0.84
C ILE A 64 3.65 -11.96 2.29
N GLU A 65 4.05 -11.08 3.21
CA GLU A 65 4.18 -11.45 4.62
C GLU A 65 2.83 -11.87 5.22
N ARG A 66 1.76 -11.11 4.96
CA ARG A 66 0.40 -11.48 5.39
C ARG A 66 -0.05 -12.84 4.83
N TYR A 67 0.24 -13.10 3.54
CA TYR A 67 -0.08 -14.39 2.94
C TYR A 67 0.74 -15.53 3.53
N ARG A 68 2.02 -15.29 3.81
CA ARG A 68 2.90 -16.27 4.45
C ARG A 68 2.38 -16.65 5.84
N GLU A 69 2.01 -15.67 6.67
CA GLU A 69 1.45 -15.93 8.01
C GLU A 69 0.15 -16.76 7.91
N TYR A 70 -0.76 -16.34 7.02
CA TYR A 70 -2.02 -17.05 6.78
C TYR A 70 -1.80 -18.49 6.32
N LEU A 71 -0.94 -18.70 5.31
CA LEU A 71 -0.64 -20.03 4.78
C LEU A 71 0.05 -20.90 5.81
N THR A 72 0.96 -20.36 6.62
CA THR A 72 1.64 -21.09 7.69
C THR A 72 0.64 -21.69 8.67
N LEU A 73 -0.31 -20.87 9.14
CA LEU A 73 -1.37 -21.34 10.05
C LEU A 73 -2.23 -22.42 9.39
N ARG A 74 -2.64 -22.22 8.13
CA ARG A 74 -3.46 -23.18 7.38
C ARG A 74 -2.77 -24.52 7.16
N ILE A 75 -1.48 -24.49 6.84
CA ILE A 75 -0.66 -25.70 6.68
C ILE A 75 -0.57 -26.45 8.01
N TYR A 76 -0.25 -25.75 9.09
CA TYR A 76 -0.18 -26.35 10.43
C TYR A 76 -1.50 -27.00 10.86
N GLU A 77 -2.63 -26.30 10.69
CA GLU A 77 -3.97 -26.85 10.97
C GLU A 77 -4.28 -28.09 10.15
N ARG A 78 -3.81 -28.13 8.89
CA ARG A 78 -4.01 -29.28 8.01
C ARG A 78 -3.16 -30.47 8.44
N LEU A 79 -1.90 -30.24 8.81
CA LEU A 79 -0.98 -31.29 9.25
C LEU A 79 -1.38 -31.89 10.60
N LYS A 80 -1.87 -31.07 11.56
CA LYS A 80 -2.30 -31.56 12.89
C LYS A 80 -3.57 -32.43 12.85
N LYS A 81 -4.37 -32.34 11.79
CA LYS A 81 -5.61 -33.13 11.60
C LYS A 81 -5.36 -34.52 11.01
N ILE A 82 -4.17 -34.75 10.45
CA ILE A 82 -3.71 -36.05 9.98
C ILE A 82 -3.06 -36.76 11.17
#